data_AF-A0A1V6FA01-F1
#
_entry.id   AF-A0A1V6FA01-F1
#
_cell.length_a   1.000
_cell.length_b   1.000
_cell.length_c   1.000
_cell.angle_alpha   90.00
_cell.angle_beta   90.00
_cell.angle_gamma   90.00
#
_symmetry.space_group_name_H-M   'P 1'
#
loop_
_entity.id
_entity.type
_entity.pdbx_description
1 polymer ?
#
loop_
_entity_poly.entity_id
_entity_poly.type
_entity_poly.pdbx_seq_one_letter_code
_entity_poly.pdbx_strand_id
1 'polypeptide(L)'
;MRLRIIFILLSITALLLMGCDRFERELVQPFQPANFSAGLFAPLGDSLQAASADNLAPVKHFFSPYYLHSGSTRADLMTWLGGIYLLEDEPVFEVSFSRVRQVSASSAVADWRLKARRPDWGEVLADTTFVDDELIRLSDGWKFLGNGLSSAGQVSKQHVIVEYFTFLGCPNCPPVEAQLRSLAALYPGRFTFMEYHTAPPLQAEPNTTYNYYTAGLTNASVPLSVLQGQTLLQGNQEAVLNSYVTATQGFAAQESGISYEQPSFAVNGRDITGNIVLNCNQPGLNITNMVLNVVLIEEEVTAKGQTRHNVVRGKARIPLTADSPGQPVSFLLRSATEIAEDCALVIFAQTMPDAFDGHATIHGGIKTNLFGDNCK
;
A
#
# COMPACT_ATOMS: atom_id res chain seq x y z
N MET A 1 -53.21 28.67 7.56
CA MET A 1 -52.12 28.34 6.60
C MET A 1 -50.74 28.78 7.11
N ARG A 2 -50.57 30.04 7.55
CA ARG A 2 -49.28 30.57 8.05
C ARG A 2 -48.66 29.78 9.22
N LEU A 3 -49.46 29.33 10.19
CA LEU A 3 -48.96 28.57 11.34
C LEU A 3 -48.36 27.20 10.95
N ARG A 4 -48.96 26.51 9.96
CA ARG A 4 -48.44 25.22 9.46
C ARG A 4 -47.12 25.39 8.72
N ILE A 5 -46.98 26.48 7.95
CA ILE A 5 -45.73 26.81 7.24
C ILE A 5 -44.61 27.11 8.24
N ILE A 6 -44.92 27.82 9.34
CA ILE A 6 -43.96 28.11 10.41
C ILE A 6 -43.48 26.81 11.08
N PHE A 7 -44.40 25.88 11.40
CA PHE A 7 -44.01 24.59 11.97
C PHE A 7 -43.15 23.75 11.02
N ILE A 8 -43.45 23.74 9.72
CA ILE A 8 -42.64 23.01 8.73
C ILE A 8 -41.23 23.62 8.62
N LEU A 9 -41.11 24.96 8.58
CA LEU A 9 -39.83 25.64 8.56
C LEU A 9 -39.02 25.39 9.84
N LEU A 10 -39.66 25.38 11.01
CA LEU A 10 -39.02 25.07 12.29
C LEU A 10 -38.51 23.63 12.32
N SER A 11 -39.29 22.67 11.82
CA SER A 11 -38.88 21.27 11.72
C SER A 11 -37.71 21.08 10.77
N ILE A 12 -37.72 21.73 9.60
CA ILE A 12 -36.62 21.67 8.62
C ILE A 12 -35.35 22.31 9.22
N THR A 13 -35.49 23.42 9.94
CA THR A 13 -34.35 24.09 10.59
C THR A 13 -33.75 23.22 11.71
N ALA A 14 -34.59 22.55 12.51
CA ALA A 14 -34.13 21.61 13.52
C ALA A 14 -33.42 20.39 12.90
N LEU A 15 -33.92 19.87 11.77
CA LEU A 15 -33.28 18.78 11.01
C LEU A 15 -31.93 19.21 10.40
N LEU A 16 -31.80 20.45 9.92
CA LEU A 16 -30.54 20.99 9.39
C LEU A 16 -29.50 21.22 10.50
N LEU A 17 -29.93 21.66 11.69
CA LEU A 17 -29.05 21.82 12.85
C LEU A 17 -28.57 20.47 13.40
N MET A 18 -29.43 19.45 13.45
CA MET A 18 -29.03 18.08 13.83
C MET A 18 -28.23 17.36 12.75
N GLY A 19 -28.38 17.74 11.47
CA GLY A 19 -27.61 17.18 10.35
C GLY A 19 -26.16 17.67 10.28
N CYS A 20 -25.85 18.84 10.84
CA CYS A 20 -24.50 19.42 10.81
C CYS A 20 -23.60 18.97 11.98
N ASP A 21 -24.15 18.32 13.02
CA ASP A 21 -23.39 17.85 14.19
C ASP A 21 -23.01 16.35 14.10
N ARG A 22 -23.36 15.70 12.98
CA ARG A 22 -23.02 14.28 12.71
C ARG A 22 -21.65 14.11 12.06
N PHE A 23 -21.09 15.16 11.47
CA PHE A 23 -19.70 15.14 11.00
C PHE A 23 -18.78 15.50 12.18
N GLU A 24 -18.56 14.47 12.99
CA GLU A 24 -17.27 14.18 13.61
C GLU A 24 -16.53 15.40 14.15
N ARG A 25 -16.83 15.74 15.41
CA ARG A 25 -15.71 15.81 16.34
C ARG A 25 -15.15 14.39 16.46
N GLU A 26 -14.34 13.97 15.49
CA GLU A 26 -13.21 13.13 15.86
C GLU A 26 -12.45 14.01 16.87
N LEU A 27 -12.73 13.78 18.15
CA LEU A 27 -11.81 14.14 19.20
C LEU A 27 -10.50 13.56 18.70
N VAL A 28 -9.60 14.43 18.21
CA VAL A 28 -8.22 14.10 17.93
C VAL A 28 -7.74 13.48 19.23
N GLN A 29 -7.81 12.15 19.31
CA GLN A 29 -7.28 11.45 20.46
C GLN A 29 -5.81 11.79 20.40
N PRO A 30 -5.26 12.48 21.41
CA PRO A 30 -3.86 12.84 21.38
C PRO A 30 -3.09 11.55 21.14
N PHE A 31 -2.22 11.55 20.12
CA PHE A 31 -1.40 10.40 19.75
C PHE A 31 -0.80 9.80 21.03
N GLN A 32 -1.37 8.67 21.46
CA GLN A 32 -0.85 7.91 22.58
C GLN A 32 0.01 6.80 21.98
N PRO A 33 1.33 6.84 22.19
CA PRO A 33 2.19 5.75 21.77
C PRO A 33 1.67 4.44 22.35
N ALA A 34 1.49 3.43 21.51
CA ALA A 34 1.10 2.11 21.97
C ALA A 34 2.19 1.52 22.86
N ASN A 35 1.79 0.87 23.96
CA ASN A 35 2.72 0.10 24.76
C ASN A 35 2.97 -1.25 24.07
N PHE A 36 3.89 -1.29 23.11
CA PHE A 36 4.23 -2.49 22.34
C PHE A 36 4.77 -3.63 23.20
N SER A 37 5.42 -3.31 24.33
CA SER A 37 5.86 -4.34 25.27
C SER A 37 4.66 -5.11 25.83
N ALA A 38 3.64 -4.41 26.32
CA ALA A 38 2.46 -5.03 26.90
C ALA A 38 1.46 -5.56 25.85
N GLY A 39 1.39 -4.90 24.68
CA GLY A 39 0.39 -5.19 23.65
C GLY A 39 0.83 -6.15 22.55
N LEU A 40 2.12 -6.45 22.44
CA LEU A 40 2.65 -7.29 21.36
C LEU A 40 3.77 -8.24 21.83
N PHE A 41 4.87 -7.70 22.35
CA PHE A 41 6.08 -8.51 22.59
C PHE A 41 5.97 -9.46 23.79
N ALA A 42 5.46 -9.01 24.93
CA ALA A 42 5.26 -9.89 26.09
C ALA A 42 4.17 -10.96 25.82
N PRO A 43 2.99 -10.62 25.26
CA PRO A 43 2.01 -11.62 24.87
C PRO A 43 2.50 -12.63 23.83
N LEU A 44 3.38 -12.22 22.91
CA LEU A 44 4.04 -13.13 21.98
C LEU A 44 4.93 -14.13 22.74
N GLY A 45 5.73 -13.65 23.70
CA GLY A 45 6.55 -14.50 24.56
C GLY A 45 5.73 -15.53 25.34
N ASP A 46 4.65 -15.08 25.99
CA ASP A 46 3.72 -15.97 26.72
C ASP A 46 3.09 -17.01 25.79
N SER A 47 2.73 -16.61 24.56
CA SER A 47 2.11 -17.49 23.58
C SER A 47 3.08 -18.50 22.98
N LEU A 48 4.35 -18.13 22.84
CA LEU A 48 5.43 -19.06 22.49
C LEU A 48 5.64 -20.08 23.62
N GLN A 49 5.59 -19.65 24.88
CA GLN A 49 5.74 -20.58 26.00
C GLN A 49 4.54 -21.55 26.12
N ALA A 50 3.35 -21.13 25.68
CA ALA A 50 2.14 -21.95 25.70
C ALA A 50 1.91 -22.81 24.43
N ALA A 51 2.74 -22.63 23.41
CA ALA A 51 2.64 -23.38 22.15
C ALA A 51 3.43 -24.70 22.19
N SER A 52 3.20 -25.52 21.18
CA SER A 52 3.90 -26.81 21.02
C SER A 52 4.11 -27.13 19.53
N ALA A 53 4.87 -28.19 19.24
CA ALA A 53 5.10 -28.66 17.87
C ALA A 53 3.80 -28.90 17.08
N ASP A 54 2.76 -29.41 17.75
CA ASP A 54 1.47 -29.73 17.14
C ASP A 54 0.49 -28.54 17.12
N ASN A 55 0.76 -27.47 17.88
CA ASN A 55 -0.14 -26.34 17.99
C ASN A 55 0.58 -25.00 18.13
N LEU A 56 0.81 -24.35 16.98
CA LEU A 56 1.32 -22.97 16.89
C LEU A 56 0.21 -21.93 16.73
N ALA A 57 -1.07 -22.29 16.86
CA ALA A 57 -2.17 -21.34 16.71
C ALA A 57 -2.07 -20.11 17.63
N PRO A 58 -1.63 -20.23 18.91
CA PRO A 58 -1.45 -19.08 19.80
C PRO A 58 -0.44 -18.07 19.24
N VAL A 59 0.65 -18.56 18.65
CA VAL A 59 1.73 -17.71 18.09
C VAL A 59 1.32 -17.11 16.75
N LYS A 60 0.68 -17.90 15.90
CA LYS A 60 0.25 -17.50 14.55
C LYS A 60 -0.63 -16.25 14.55
N HIS A 61 -1.37 -16.00 15.64
CA HIS A 61 -2.23 -14.83 15.79
C HIS A 61 -1.45 -13.50 15.77
N PHE A 62 -0.19 -13.47 16.23
CA PHE A 62 0.63 -12.25 16.26
C PHE A 62 1.20 -11.86 14.90
N PHE A 63 1.12 -12.76 13.91
CA PHE A 63 1.62 -12.53 12.57
C PHE A 63 0.48 -12.32 11.60
N SER A 64 0.53 -11.21 10.87
CA SER A 64 -0.41 -10.88 9.80
C SER A 64 -0.49 -12.04 8.80
N PRO A 65 -1.69 -12.37 8.27
CA PRO A 65 -1.81 -13.28 7.13
C PRO A 65 -0.91 -12.93 5.94
N TYR A 66 -0.51 -11.66 5.85
CA TYR A 66 0.35 -11.13 4.78
C TYR A 66 1.82 -10.99 5.18
N TYR A 67 2.22 -11.55 6.33
CA TYR A 67 3.58 -11.45 6.85
C TYR A 67 4.61 -11.89 5.80
N LEU A 68 5.61 -11.04 5.55
CA LEU A 68 6.75 -11.29 4.68
C LEU A 68 7.97 -10.58 5.23
N HIS A 69 8.94 -11.34 5.73
CA HIS A 69 10.21 -10.81 6.22
C HIS A 69 11.37 -11.46 5.47
N SER A 70 12.08 -10.67 4.66
CA SER A 70 13.25 -11.13 3.90
C SER A 70 12.98 -12.43 3.12
N GLY A 71 11.81 -12.52 2.47
CA GLY A 71 11.36 -13.68 1.69
C GLY A 71 10.61 -14.76 2.50
N SER A 72 10.71 -14.75 3.82
CA SER A 72 10.00 -15.69 4.68
C SER A 72 8.56 -15.25 4.91
N THR A 73 7.61 -16.08 4.47
CA THR A 73 6.18 -15.85 4.70
C THR A 73 5.77 -16.25 6.12
N ARG A 74 4.53 -15.93 6.52
CA ARG A 74 3.98 -16.45 7.80
C ARG A 74 4.06 -17.98 7.88
N ALA A 75 3.80 -18.68 6.77
CA ALA A 75 3.82 -20.13 6.76
C ALA A 75 5.23 -20.65 7.04
N ASP A 76 6.24 -20.08 6.38
CA ASP A 76 7.64 -20.45 6.56
C ASP A 76 8.10 -20.19 8.00
N LEU A 77 7.72 -19.03 8.58
CA LEU A 77 8.01 -18.71 9.96
C LEU A 77 7.38 -19.73 10.93
N MET A 78 6.13 -20.11 10.72
CA MET A 78 5.47 -21.13 11.56
C MET A 78 6.15 -22.49 11.42
N THR A 79 6.53 -22.89 10.21
CA THR A 79 7.28 -24.13 9.99
C THR A 79 8.63 -24.11 10.72
N TRP A 80 9.36 -23.00 10.65
CA TRP A 80 10.63 -22.83 11.36
C TRP A 80 10.46 -22.90 12.88
N LEU A 81 9.47 -22.18 13.43
CA LEU A 81 9.15 -22.25 14.86
C LEU A 81 8.77 -23.66 15.30
N GLY A 82 7.96 -24.37 14.51
CA GLY A 82 7.60 -25.77 14.76
C GLY A 82 8.83 -26.67 14.83
N GLY A 83 9.83 -26.41 13.98
CA GLY A 83 11.12 -27.11 14.01
C GLY A 83 11.87 -26.96 15.34
N ILE A 84 11.74 -25.83 16.04
CA ILE A 84 12.36 -25.65 17.37
C ILE A 84 11.73 -26.58 18.39
N TYR A 85 10.39 -26.70 18.40
CA TYR A 85 9.67 -27.60 19.31
C TYR A 85 9.90 -29.09 18.99
N LEU A 86 10.38 -29.43 17.80
CA LEU A 86 10.80 -30.81 17.46
C LEU A 86 12.21 -31.13 17.98
N LEU A 87 13.01 -30.12 18.31
CA LEU A 87 14.37 -30.29 18.85
C LEU A 87 14.40 -30.30 20.39
N GLU A 88 13.41 -29.66 21.01
CA GLU A 88 13.21 -29.54 22.45
C GLU A 88 11.71 -29.40 22.72
N ASP A 89 11.16 -30.22 23.62
CA ASP A 89 9.71 -30.25 23.88
C ASP A 89 9.24 -29.00 24.66
N GLU A 90 10.10 -28.47 25.54
CA GLU A 90 9.82 -27.30 26.37
C GLU A 90 10.89 -26.20 26.21
N PRO A 91 11.06 -25.62 25.02
CA PRO A 91 12.07 -24.58 24.81
C PRO A 91 11.67 -23.30 25.57
N VAL A 92 12.68 -22.62 26.11
CA VAL A 92 12.51 -21.31 26.75
C VAL A 92 12.72 -20.23 25.71
N PHE A 93 11.69 -19.41 25.48
CA PHE A 93 11.75 -18.29 24.53
C PHE A 93 12.00 -16.96 25.24
N GLU A 94 12.92 -16.19 24.70
CA GLU A 94 13.16 -14.79 25.06
C GLU A 94 12.78 -13.92 23.85
N VAL A 95 11.74 -13.09 24.01
CA VAL A 95 11.33 -12.09 23.02
C VAL A 95 11.76 -10.72 23.53
N SER A 96 12.55 -10.00 22.73
CA SER A 96 13.01 -8.65 23.09
C SER A 96 13.01 -7.74 21.87
N PHE A 97 12.94 -6.42 22.09
CA PHE A 97 13.08 -5.43 21.04
C PHE A 97 14.15 -4.41 21.41
N SER A 98 14.98 -4.02 20.45
CA SER A 98 16.00 -2.98 20.61
C SER A 98 15.49 -1.61 20.16
N ARG A 99 14.54 -1.61 19.21
CA ARG A 99 13.92 -0.40 18.67
C ARG A 99 12.47 -0.67 18.37
N VAL A 100 11.60 0.27 18.73
CA VAL A 100 10.23 0.33 18.22
C VAL A 100 9.91 1.80 17.97
N ARG A 101 9.42 2.12 16.78
CA ARG A 101 9.00 3.48 16.41
C ARG A 101 7.62 3.41 15.80
N GLN A 102 6.65 3.95 16.52
CA GLN A 102 5.31 4.12 15.98
C GLN A 102 5.32 5.26 14.95
N VAL A 103 4.80 4.96 13.75
CA VAL A 103 4.77 5.88 12.62
C VAL A 103 3.38 6.52 12.51
N SER A 104 2.32 5.77 12.83
CA SER A 104 0.94 6.26 12.82
C SER A 104 0.07 5.56 13.87
N ALA A 105 -1.22 5.88 13.94
CA ALA A 105 -2.17 5.17 14.82
C ALA A 105 -2.30 3.66 14.51
N SER A 106 -1.92 3.24 13.31
CA SER A 106 -2.07 1.87 12.81
C SER A 106 -0.78 1.24 12.27
N SER A 107 0.35 1.96 12.28
CA SER A 107 1.64 1.44 11.81
C SER A 107 2.81 1.78 12.74
N ALA A 108 3.76 0.86 12.83
CA ALA A 108 5.04 1.04 13.52
C ALA A 108 6.13 0.21 12.85
N VAL A 109 7.38 0.43 13.21
CA VAL A 109 8.53 -0.37 12.75
C VAL A 109 9.33 -0.82 13.98
N ALA A 110 9.78 -2.07 13.98
CA ALA A 110 10.50 -2.67 15.10
C ALA A 110 11.78 -3.38 14.66
N ASP A 111 12.82 -3.27 15.48
CA ASP A 111 13.93 -4.21 15.50
C ASP A 111 13.78 -5.09 16.73
N TRP A 112 13.67 -6.39 16.51
CA TRP A 112 13.38 -7.34 17.58
C TRP A 112 14.14 -8.64 17.40
N ARG A 113 14.25 -9.38 18.50
CA ARG A 113 15.03 -10.59 18.59
C ARG A 113 14.20 -11.68 19.24
N LEU A 114 14.19 -12.84 18.60
CA LEU A 114 13.67 -14.08 19.15
C LEU A 114 14.84 -14.99 19.47
N LYS A 115 14.93 -15.42 20.73
CA LYS A 115 15.89 -16.42 21.15
C LYS A 115 15.16 -17.61 21.75
N ALA A 116 15.55 -18.81 21.35
CA ALA A 116 15.06 -20.06 21.91
C ALA A 116 16.23 -20.87 22.46
N ARG A 117 16.03 -21.47 23.63
CA ARG A 117 17.04 -22.29 24.30
C ARG A 117 16.42 -23.53 24.91
N ARG A 118 17.26 -24.52 25.21
CA ARG A 118 16.88 -25.59 26.13
C ARG A 118 16.63 -25.02 27.55
N PRO A 119 15.80 -25.68 28.38
CA PRO A 119 15.62 -25.33 29.80
C PRO A 119 16.94 -25.15 30.55
N ASP A 120 16.87 -24.49 31.72
CA ASP A 120 17.99 -24.26 32.63
C ASP A 120 19.20 -23.52 32.03
N TRP A 121 18.92 -22.55 31.15
CA TRP A 121 19.95 -21.76 30.44
C TRP A 121 20.91 -22.63 29.61
N GLY A 122 20.38 -23.72 29.05
CA GLY A 122 21.11 -24.64 28.20
C GLY A 122 21.47 -24.07 26.82
N GLU A 123 21.74 -24.99 25.90
CA GLU A 123 22.10 -24.69 24.51
C GLU A 123 21.10 -23.76 23.82
N VAL A 124 21.62 -22.84 23.00
CA VAL A 124 20.80 -21.96 22.15
C VAL A 124 20.36 -22.74 20.92
N LEU A 125 19.05 -22.92 20.78
CA LEU A 125 18.43 -23.62 19.65
C LEU A 125 18.24 -22.67 18.46
N ALA A 126 17.87 -21.42 18.74
CA ALA A 126 17.68 -20.39 17.74
C ALA A 126 17.97 -19.01 18.33
N ASP A 127 18.54 -18.13 17.49
CA ASP A 127 18.83 -16.75 17.87
C ASP A 127 18.73 -15.87 16.63
N THR A 128 17.55 -15.27 16.43
CA THR A 128 17.22 -14.55 15.19
C THR A 128 16.88 -13.11 15.52
N THR A 129 17.48 -12.19 14.76
CA THR A 129 17.16 -10.77 14.81
C THR A 129 16.39 -10.38 13.55
N PHE A 130 15.26 -9.74 13.75
CA PHE A 130 14.40 -9.19 12.72
C PHE A 130 14.61 -7.67 12.71
N VAL A 131 15.03 -7.15 11.57
CA VAL A 131 15.34 -5.73 11.38
C VAL A 131 14.30 -5.09 10.48
N ASP A 132 13.86 -3.88 10.84
CA ASP A 132 12.85 -3.11 10.12
C ASP A 132 11.54 -3.88 9.91
N ASP A 133 11.15 -4.70 10.89
CA ASP A 133 9.89 -5.45 10.83
C ASP A 133 8.71 -4.47 11.00
N GLU A 134 7.88 -4.33 9.97
CA GLU A 134 6.72 -3.47 10.04
C GLU A 134 5.64 -4.09 10.93
N LEU A 135 5.00 -3.25 11.76
CA LEU A 135 3.89 -3.61 12.61
C LEU A 135 2.64 -2.91 12.12
N ILE A 136 1.53 -3.64 12.08
CA ILE A 136 0.23 -3.14 11.67
C ILE A 136 -0.81 -3.37 12.76
N ARG A 137 -1.69 -2.40 12.98
CA ARG A 137 -2.86 -2.56 13.86
C ARG A 137 -4.05 -3.06 13.04
N LEU A 138 -4.46 -4.29 13.30
CA LEU A 138 -5.72 -4.86 12.80
C LEU A 138 -6.81 -4.76 13.88
N SER A 139 -8.04 -5.17 13.55
CA SER A 139 -9.20 -5.10 14.44
C SER A 139 -9.00 -5.84 15.77
N ASP A 140 -8.15 -6.86 15.78
CA ASP A 140 -7.83 -7.72 16.92
C ASP A 140 -6.47 -7.39 17.59
N GLY A 141 -5.79 -6.32 17.17
CA GLY A 141 -4.58 -5.83 17.81
C GLY A 141 -3.40 -5.58 16.87
N TRP A 142 -2.24 -5.29 17.46
CA TRP A 142 -0.99 -5.14 16.71
C TRP A 142 -0.49 -6.50 16.24
N LYS A 143 0.04 -6.56 15.02
CA LYS A 143 0.63 -7.76 14.43
C LYS A 143 1.90 -7.41 13.66
N PHE A 144 2.81 -8.38 13.58
CA PHE A 144 3.96 -8.32 12.68
C PHE A 144 3.51 -8.49 11.23
N LEU A 145 4.05 -7.65 10.36
CA LEU A 145 3.83 -7.68 8.91
C LEU A 145 5.10 -8.06 8.13
N GLY A 146 6.27 -7.97 8.76
CA GLY A 146 7.55 -8.21 8.10
C GLY A 146 8.07 -6.95 7.40
N ASN A 147 9.34 -6.98 7.00
CA ASN A 147 10.00 -5.84 6.35
C ASN A 147 9.69 -5.72 4.84
N GLY A 148 8.83 -6.60 4.31
CA GLY A 148 8.42 -6.60 2.90
C GLY A 148 9.53 -6.99 1.91
N LEU A 149 10.76 -7.20 2.36
CA LEU A 149 11.88 -7.62 1.53
C LEU A 149 11.69 -9.08 1.10
N SER A 150 12.12 -9.42 -0.12
CA SER A 150 12.35 -10.81 -0.52
C SER A 150 13.76 -11.25 -0.11
N SER A 151 13.99 -12.57 0.01
CA SER A 151 15.35 -13.07 0.25
C SER A 151 16.24 -12.73 -0.94
N ALA A 152 17.54 -12.55 -0.72
CA ALA A 152 18.49 -12.34 -1.81
C ALA A 152 18.41 -13.51 -2.80
N GLY A 153 18.00 -13.22 -4.04
CA GLY A 153 17.78 -14.23 -5.08
C GLY A 153 16.34 -14.73 -5.25
N GLN A 154 15.40 -14.34 -4.38
CA GLN A 154 13.96 -14.48 -4.65
C GLN A 154 13.42 -13.24 -5.36
N VAL A 155 12.66 -13.49 -6.42
CA VAL A 155 11.84 -12.48 -7.09
C VAL A 155 10.95 -11.80 -6.04
N SER A 156 10.92 -10.47 -6.05
CA SER A 156 10.07 -9.71 -5.13
C SER A 156 8.61 -9.94 -5.45
N LYS A 157 7.75 -9.97 -4.42
CA LYS A 157 6.30 -9.97 -4.63
C LYS A 157 5.86 -8.72 -5.39
N GLN A 158 4.77 -8.83 -6.14
CA GLN A 158 4.20 -7.75 -6.91
C GLN A 158 3.75 -6.59 -6.00
N HIS A 159 4.22 -5.38 -6.29
CA HIS A 159 3.61 -4.15 -5.77
C HIS A 159 2.31 -3.90 -6.52
N VAL A 160 1.18 -3.88 -5.81
CA VAL A 160 -0.15 -3.68 -6.42
C VAL A 160 -0.38 -2.20 -6.69
N ILE A 161 -0.57 -1.86 -7.96
CA ILE A 161 -0.85 -0.49 -8.41
C ILE A 161 -2.31 -0.38 -8.82
N VAL A 162 -2.98 0.66 -8.32
CA VAL A 162 -4.36 0.97 -8.65
C VAL A 162 -4.46 2.38 -9.22
N GLU A 163 -4.98 2.51 -10.44
CA GLU A 163 -5.31 3.80 -11.03
C GLU A 163 -6.78 4.11 -10.73
N TYR A 164 -7.04 5.07 -9.84
CA TYR A 164 -8.36 5.44 -9.36
C TYR A 164 -8.80 6.79 -9.95
N PHE A 165 -9.95 6.81 -10.62
CA PHE A 165 -10.49 7.97 -11.32
C PHE A 165 -11.68 8.57 -10.59
N THR A 166 -11.64 9.88 -10.38
CA THR A 166 -12.60 10.65 -9.59
C THR A 166 -12.64 12.11 -10.04
N PHE A 167 -13.41 12.96 -9.35
CA PHE A 167 -13.29 14.40 -9.42
C PHE A 167 -13.66 15.02 -8.06
N LEU A 168 -13.28 16.29 -7.87
CA LEU A 168 -13.55 16.99 -6.61
C LEU A 168 -15.07 17.20 -6.41
N GLY A 169 -15.62 16.70 -5.31
CA GLY A 169 -17.05 16.74 -5.04
C GLY A 169 -17.86 15.59 -5.65
N CYS A 170 -17.21 14.54 -6.17
CA CYS A 170 -17.90 13.32 -6.58
C CYS A 170 -18.61 12.67 -5.37
N PRO A 171 -19.95 12.53 -5.38
CA PRO A 171 -20.69 12.04 -4.21
C PRO A 171 -20.49 10.54 -3.95
N ASN A 172 -20.24 9.76 -5.00
CA ASN A 172 -20.14 8.30 -4.92
C ASN A 172 -18.70 7.80 -4.72
N CYS A 173 -17.72 8.69 -4.78
CA CYS A 173 -16.29 8.41 -4.73
C CYS A 173 -15.72 8.12 -3.32
N PRO A 174 -16.20 8.75 -2.22
CA PRO A 174 -15.62 8.53 -0.88
C PRO A 174 -15.56 7.06 -0.41
N PRO A 175 -16.58 6.21 -0.64
CA PRO A 175 -16.49 4.79 -0.26
C PRO A 175 -15.37 4.04 -0.97
N VAL A 176 -15.10 4.36 -2.24
CA VAL A 176 -14.01 3.73 -3.02
C VAL A 176 -12.65 4.22 -2.51
N GLU A 177 -12.50 5.52 -2.29
CA GLU A 177 -11.28 6.10 -1.70
C GLU A 177 -10.98 5.48 -0.33
N ALA A 178 -11.98 5.34 0.54
CA ALA A 178 -11.84 4.70 1.84
C ALA A 178 -11.39 3.23 1.73
N GLN A 179 -11.95 2.47 0.78
CA GLN A 179 -11.55 1.08 0.51
C GLN A 179 -10.09 0.99 0.04
N LEU A 180 -9.66 1.89 -0.84
CA LEU A 180 -8.27 1.94 -1.33
C LEU A 180 -7.30 2.34 -0.22
N ARG A 181 -7.66 3.29 0.65
CA ARG A 181 -6.86 3.65 1.82
C ARG A 181 -6.75 2.49 2.82
N SER A 182 -7.84 1.77 3.05
CA SER A 182 -7.82 0.54 3.86
C SER A 182 -6.87 -0.51 3.28
N LEU A 183 -6.88 -0.70 1.95
CA LEU A 183 -5.94 -1.61 1.28
C LEU A 183 -4.49 -1.13 1.36
N ALA A 184 -4.25 0.17 1.18
CA ALA A 184 -2.92 0.76 1.36
C ALA A 184 -2.40 0.54 2.78
N ALA A 185 -3.26 0.67 3.79
CA ALA A 185 -2.93 0.38 5.17
C ALA A 185 -2.69 -1.12 5.42
N LEU A 186 -3.40 -2.02 4.73
CA LEU A 186 -3.25 -3.48 4.85
C LEU A 186 -1.99 -4.03 4.14
N TYR A 187 -1.51 -3.32 3.11
CA TYR A 187 -0.35 -3.71 2.30
C TYR A 187 0.67 -2.55 2.21
N PRO A 188 1.20 -2.04 3.34
CA PRO A 188 2.23 -1.01 3.32
C PRO A 188 3.45 -1.48 2.52
N GLY A 189 4.06 -0.55 1.80
CA GLY A 189 5.18 -0.81 0.89
C GLY A 189 4.87 -1.71 -0.31
N ARG A 190 3.65 -2.28 -0.43
CA ARG A 190 3.27 -3.23 -1.49
C ARG A 190 1.95 -2.91 -2.19
N PHE A 191 1.33 -1.79 -1.84
CA PHE A 191 0.13 -1.29 -2.48
C PHE A 191 0.24 0.22 -2.65
N THR A 192 -0.14 0.73 -3.82
CA THR A 192 -0.29 2.16 -4.05
C THR A 192 -1.47 2.38 -4.97
N PHE A 193 -2.39 3.26 -4.55
CA PHE A 193 -3.39 3.81 -5.45
C PHE A 193 -2.99 5.23 -5.84
N MET A 194 -3.38 5.64 -7.04
CA MET A 194 -3.13 6.97 -7.59
C MET A 194 -4.47 7.60 -7.94
N GLU A 195 -4.80 8.74 -7.33
CA GLU A 195 -6.05 9.47 -7.55
C GLU A 195 -5.91 10.40 -8.76
N TYR A 196 -6.45 9.97 -9.90
CA TYR A 196 -6.56 10.74 -11.12
C TYR A 196 -7.87 11.54 -11.12
N HIS A 197 -7.78 12.86 -11.11
CA HIS A 197 -8.94 13.71 -11.30
C HIS A 197 -9.25 13.88 -12.80
N THR A 198 -10.49 13.60 -13.16
CA THR A 198 -10.97 13.74 -14.55
C THR A 198 -11.37 15.17 -14.91
N ALA A 199 -11.37 16.09 -13.94
CA ALA A 199 -11.73 17.48 -14.13
C ALA A 199 -10.95 18.42 -13.17
N PRO A 200 -10.81 19.73 -13.51
CA PRO A 200 -10.17 20.71 -12.64
C PRO A 200 -10.86 20.82 -11.26
N PRO A 201 -10.16 21.32 -10.21
CA PRO A 201 -8.84 21.97 -10.26
C PRO A 201 -7.66 21.01 -10.06
N LEU A 202 -7.92 19.73 -9.77
CA LEU A 202 -6.87 18.77 -9.39
C LEU A 202 -6.43 17.84 -10.55
N GLN A 203 -6.97 18.06 -11.75
CA GLN A 203 -6.59 17.33 -12.95
C GLN A 203 -5.13 17.59 -13.31
N ALA A 204 -4.34 16.52 -13.43
CA ALA A 204 -2.98 16.58 -13.96
C ALA A 204 -2.99 16.54 -15.50
N GLU A 205 -1.92 17.07 -16.10
CA GLU A 205 -1.68 16.98 -17.54
C GLU A 205 -0.47 16.08 -17.83
N PRO A 206 -0.49 15.27 -18.91
CA PRO A 206 -1.62 15.04 -19.81
C PRO A 206 -2.70 14.13 -19.20
N ASN A 207 -3.98 14.51 -19.33
CA ASN A 207 -5.10 13.69 -18.84
C ASN A 207 -5.63 12.69 -19.89
N THR A 208 -4.82 11.70 -20.27
CA THR A 208 -5.24 10.67 -21.26
C THR A 208 -5.56 9.31 -20.65
N THR A 209 -5.14 9.05 -19.41
CA THR A 209 -5.27 7.73 -18.77
C THR A 209 -6.73 7.29 -18.62
N TYR A 210 -7.62 8.19 -18.19
CA TYR A 210 -9.05 7.87 -18.07
C TYR A 210 -9.66 7.50 -19.43
N ASN A 211 -9.34 8.29 -20.47
CA ASN A 211 -9.86 8.07 -21.82
C ASN A 211 -9.39 6.73 -22.39
N TYR A 212 -8.15 6.33 -22.13
CA TYR A 212 -7.64 5.02 -22.55
C TYR A 212 -8.48 3.86 -21.99
N TYR A 213 -8.73 3.85 -20.68
CA TYR A 213 -9.50 2.78 -20.04
C TYR A 213 -11.00 2.79 -20.34
N THR A 214 -11.52 3.92 -20.81
CA THR A 214 -12.96 4.12 -21.04
C THR A 214 -13.36 4.21 -22.51
N ALA A 215 -12.40 4.17 -23.45
CA ALA A 215 -12.62 4.35 -24.89
C ALA A 215 -13.70 3.42 -25.49
N GLY A 216 -13.91 2.24 -24.91
CA GLY A 216 -14.92 1.27 -25.36
C GLY A 216 -16.17 1.16 -24.47
N LEU A 217 -16.29 1.97 -23.42
CA LEU A 217 -17.36 1.84 -22.43
C LEU A 217 -18.48 2.85 -22.70
N THR A 218 -19.69 2.35 -22.96
CA THR A 218 -20.86 3.19 -23.27
C THR A 218 -21.39 3.99 -22.08
N ASN A 219 -21.11 3.56 -20.84
CA ASN A 219 -21.57 4.20 -19.60
C ASN A 219 -20.42 4.40 -18.61
N ALA A 220 -19.24 4.75 -19.10
CA ALA A 220 -18.12 5.08 -18.21
C ALA A 220 -18.48 6.26 -17.30
N SER A 221 -18.34 6.04 -15.99
CA SER A 221 -18.55 7.08 -14.98
C SER A 221 -17.63 6.83 -13.79
N VAL A 222 -17.28 7.90 -13.08
CA VAL A 222 -16.53 7.80 -11.84
C VAL A 222 -17.48 7.56 -10.64
N PRO A 223 -17.04 6.88 -9.56
CA PRO A 223 -15.72 6.31 -9.36
C PRO A 223 -15.45 5.10 -10.25
N LEU A 224 -14.23 5.02 -10.78
CA LEU A 224 -13.73 3.90 -11.56
C LEU A 224 -12.29 3.64 -11.15
N SER A 225 -11.91 2.38 -10.99
CA SER A 225 -10.51 2.01 -10.75
C SER A 225 -10.06 0.93 -11.70
N VAL A 226 -8.78 0.94 -12.04
CA VAL A 226 -8.13 -0.15 -12.77
C VAL A 226 -6.99 -0.69 -11.92
N LEU A 227 -7.13 -1.94 -11.47
CA LEU A 227 -6.14 -2.63 -10.65
C LEU A 227 -5.18 -3.41 -11.56
N GLN A 228 -3.88 -3.18 -11.37
CA GLN A 228 -2.80 -3.80 -12.15
C GLN A 228 -2.95 -3.69 -13.67
N GLY A 229 -3.68 -2.66 -14.14
CA GLY A 229 -4.01 -2.47 -15.55
C GLY A 229 -4.88 -3.57 -16.16
N GLN A 230 -5.51 -4.42 -15.35
CA GLN A 230 -6.27 -5.60 -15.81
C GLN A 230 -7.72 -5.55 -15.34
N THR A 231 -7.94 -5.37 -14.04
CA THR A 231 -9.28 -5.44 -13.45
C THR A 231 -9.89 -4.05 -13.35
N LEU A 232 -10.89 -3.77 -14.19
CA LEU A 232 -11.69 -2.55 -14.14
C LEU A 232 -12.88 -2.72 -13.20
N LEU A 233 -12.97 -1.86 -12.19
CA LEU A 233 -14.07 -1.83 -11.22
C LEU A 233 -14.74 -0.45 -11.25
N GLN A 234 -16.06 -0.42 -11.46
CA GLN A 234 -16.83 0.83 -11.54
C GLN A 234 -17.95 0.85 -10.49
N GLY A 235 -18.14 2.00 -9.84
CA GLY A 235 -19.16 2.22 -8.83
C GLY A 235 -18.69 1.89 -7.40
N ASN A 236 -19.63 1.97 -6.46
CA ASN A 236 -19.38 1.92 -5.01
C ASN A 236 -20.26 0.93 -4.25
N GLN A 237 -20.92 0.02 -4.97
CA GLN A 237 -21.78 -1.00 -4.36
C GLN A 237 -20.92 -2.03 -3.60
N GLU A 238 -21.45 -2.62 -2.54
CA GLU A 238 -20.69 -3.53 -1.65
C GLU A 238 -20.00 -4.68 -2.41
N ALA A 239 -20.68 -5.30 -3.38
CA ALA A 239 -20.09 -6.34 -4.22
C ALA A 239 -18.86 -5.85 -5.02
N VAL A 240 -18.88 -4.59 -5.47
CA VAL A 240 -17.76 -3.95 -6.16
C VAL A 240 -16.64 -3.66 -5.17
N LEU A 241 -16.95 -3.11 -3.98
CA LEU A 241 -15.95 -2.84 -2.93
C LEU A 241 -15.23 -4.13 -2.48
N ASN A 242 -15.96 -5.23 -2.31
CA ASN A 242 -15.38 -6.54 -2.00
C ASN A 242 -14.46 -7.06 -3.12
N SER A 243 -14.75 -6.70 -4.38
CA SER A 243 -13.90 -7.08 -5.52
C SER A 243 -12.53 -6.41 -5.47
N TYR A 244 -12.39 -5.22 -4.88
CA TYR A 244 -11.08 -4.59 -4.65
C TYR A 244 -10.21 -5.44 -3.72
N VAL A 245 -10.80 -6.01 -2.66
CA VAL A 245 -10.09 -6.86 -1.70
C VAL A 245 -9.59 -8.12 -2.38
N THR A 246 -10.49 -8.86 -3.04
CA THR A 246 -10.16 -10.12 -3.70
C THR A 246 -9.13 -9.93 -4.82
N ALA A 247 -9.29 -8.89 -5.64
CA ALA A 247 -8.34 -8.60 -6.72
C ALA A 247 -6.97 -8.21 -6.17
N THR A 248 -6.92 -7.33 -5.16
CA THR A 248 -5.65 -6.93 -4.52
C THR A 248 -4.93 -8.13 -3.91
N GLN A 249 -5.65 -9.01 -3.21
CA GLN A 249 -5.08 -10.25 -2.67
C GLN A 249 -4.50 -11.14 -3.77
N GLY A 250 -5.24 -11.31 -4.87
CA GLY A 250 -4.80 -12.12 -6.02
C GLY A 250 -3.52 -11.57 -6.65
N PHE A 251 -3.42 -10.24 -6.82
CA PHE A 251 -2.23 -9.60 -7.38
C PHE A 251 -1.05 -9.57 -6.41
N ALA A 252 -1.28 -9.26 -5.14
CA ALA A 252 -0.22 -9.19 -4.12
C ALA A 252 0.46 -10.54 -3.86
N ALA A 253 -0.22 -11.65 -4.16
CA ALA A 253 0.35 -13.00 -4.06
C ALA A 253 1.33 -13.34 -5.20
N GLN A 254 1.25 -12.62 -6.33
CA GLN A 254 2.06 -12.88 -7.52
C GLN A 254 3.51 -12.44 -7.34
N GLU A 255 4.41 -13.10 -8.06
CA GLU A 255 5.79 -12.64 -8.22
C GLU A 255 5.84 -11.47 -9.21
N SER A 256 6.71 -10.51 -8.95
CA SER A 256 6.89 -9.38 -9.85
C SER A 256 7.72 -9.79 -11.08
N GLY A 257 7.20 -9.54 -12.28
CA GLY A 257 7.90 -9.81 -13.52
C GLY A 257 9.08 -8.87 -13.78
N ILE A 258 9.05 -7.65 -13.20
CA ILE A 258 10.08 -6.63 -13.34
C ILE A 258 10.47 -6.08 -11.96
N SER A 259 11.78 -6.10 -11.67
CA SER A 259 12.37 -5.41 -10.53
C SER A 259 13.02 -4.10 -10.96
N TYR A 260 13.28 -3.22 -9.99
CA TYR A 260 13.84 -1.89 -10.21
C TYR A 260 15.03 -1.67 -9.30
N GLU A 261 16.07 -1.03 -9.83
CA GLU A 261 17.10 -0.42 -8.99
C GLU A 261 16.61 0.91 -8.42
N GLN A 262 17.33 1.43 -7.44
CA GLN A 262 17.02 2.73 -6.84
C GLN A 262 17.07 3.81 -7.94
N PRO A 263 15.97 4.55 -8.18
CA PRO A 263 15.97 5.60 -9.18
C PRO A 263 16.83 6.78 -8.76
N SER A 264 17.42 7.46 -9.74
CA SER A 264 18.16 8.70 -9.57
C SER A 264 17.43 9.84 -10.27
N PHE A 265 17.12 10.93 -9.57
CA PHE A 265 16.40 12.05 -10.14
C PHE A 265 16.77 13.38 -9.50
N ALA A 266 16.45 14.47 -10.21
CA ALA A 266 16.58 15.85 -9.76
C ALA A 266 15.27 16.59 -9.99
N VAL A 267 14.93 17.46 -9.04
CA VAL A 267 13.75 18.35 -9.11
C VAL A 267 14.22 19.76 -9.43
N ASN A 268 13.64 20.36 -10.48
CA ASN A 268 13.90 21.74 -10.86
C ASN A 268 12.58 22.48 -11.11
N GLY A 269 12.12 23.20 -10.10
CA GLY A 269 10.82 23.87 -10.13
C GLY A 269 9.67 22.87 -10.26
N ARG A 270 9.06 22.77 -11.45
CA ARG A 270 7.97 21.83 -11.75
C ARG A 270 8.41 20.61 -12.55
N ASP A 271 9.66 20.57 -12.98
CA ASP A 271 10.19 19.50 -13.82
C ASP A 271 10.98 18.51 -12.95
N ILE A 272 10.79 17.22 -13.21
CA ILE A 272 11.58 16.13 -12.60
C ILE A 272 12.25 15.37 -13.73
N THR A 273 13.59 15.33 -13.69
CA THR A 273 14.42 14.57 -14.62
C THR A 273 15.14 13.47 -13.88
N GLY A 274 15.17 12.27 -14.43
CA GLY A 274 15.86 11.15 -13.78
C GLY A 274 16.08 9.96 -14.69
N ASN A 275 16.60 8.91 -14.09
CA ASN A 275 16.80 7.61 -14.70
C ASN A 275 16.44 6.48 -13.71
N ILE A 276 16.09 5.33 -14.27
CA ILE A 276 15.84 4.11 -13.51
C ILE A 276 16.30 2.91 -14.33
N VAL A 277 16.89 1.92 -13.65
CA VAL A 277 17.22 0.62 -14.25
C VAL A 277 16.14 -0.38 -13.87
N LEU A 278 15.64 -1.11 -14.85
CA LEU A 278 14.67 -2.19 -14.66
C LEU A 278 15.27 -3.53 -15.07
N ASN A 279 14.98 -4.59 -14.32
CA ASN A 279 15.50 -5.93 -14.57
C ASN A 279 14.32 -6.91 -14.73
N CYS A 280 14.37 -7.72 -15.79
CA CYS A 280 13.34 -8.75 -16.03
C CYS A 280 13.62 -9.97 -15.14
N ASN A 281 12.68 -10.27 -14.25
CA ASN A 281 12.78 -11.41 -13.35
C ASN A 281 12.26 -12.71 -14.00
N GLN A 282 11.54 -12.60 -15.12
CA GLN A 282 10.96 -13.71 -15.85
C GLN A 282 11.68 -13.92 -17.20
N PRO A 283 12.25 -15.10 -17.46
CA PRO A 283 12.83 -15.43 -18.76
C PRO A 283 11.78 -15.32 -19.87
N GLY A 284 12.10 -14.58 -20.94
CA GLY A 284 11.22 -14.44 -22.10
C GLY A 284 10.06 -13.46 -21.94
N LEU A 285 10.09 -12.58 -20.94
CA LEU A 285 9.11 -11.50 -20.82
C LEU A 285 9.08 -10.65 -22.11
N ASN A 286 7.91 -10.55 -22.72
CA ASN A 286 7.75 -9.79 -23.96
C ASN A 286 7.62 -8.29 -23.67
N ILE A 287 8.59 -7.50 -24.14
CA ILE A 287 8.64 -6.04 -23.98
C ILE A 287 7.84 -5.30 -25.08
N THR A 288 7.25 -6.02 -26.04
CA THR A 288 6.40 -5.41 -27.08
C THR A 288 5.25 -4.63 -26.44
N ASN A 289 5.06 -3.39 -26.89
CA ASN A 289 4.06 -2.45 -26.37
C ASN A 289 4.18 -2.17 -24.87
N MET A 290 5.35 -2.42 -24.27
CA MET A 290 5.58 -2.09 -22.87
C MET A 290 6.01 -0.64 -22.75
N VAL A 291 5.51 0.02 -21.71
CA VAL A 291 5.86 1.40 -21.36
C VAL A 291 6.25 1.48 -19.90
N LEU A 292 7.19 2.35 -19.58
CA LEU A 292 7.46 2.80 -18.24
C LEU A 292 6.57 4.01 -17.96
N ASN A 293 5.63 3.86 -17.03
CA ASN A 293 4.89 4.98 -16.48
C ASN A 293 5.68 5.53 -15.29
N VAL A 294 5.88 6.85 -15.28
CA VAL A 294 6.44 7.60 -14.16
C VAL A 294 5.39 8.62 -13.74
N VAL A 295 4.80 8.43 -12.57
CA VAL A 295 3.67 9.22 -12.09
C VAL A 295 4.08 9.97 -10.84
N LEU A 296 3.93 11.29 -10.86
CA LEU A 296 4.08 12.14 -9.69
C LEU A 296 2.75 12.17 -8.94
N ILE A 297 2.78 11.80 -7.66
CA ILE A 297 1.66 11.95 -6.74
C ILE A 297 2.03 12.94 -5.63
N GLU A 298 1.05 13.71 -5.18
CA GLU A 298 1.11 14.47 -3.93
C GLU A 298 0.31 13.69 -2.88
N GLU A 299 0.93 13.35 -1.76
CA GLU A 299 0.35 12.43 -0.79
C GLU A 299 -0.93 12.98 -0.16
N GLU A 300 -0.95 14.26 0.20
CA GLU A 300 -2.13 14.91 0.76
C GLU A 300 -2.39 16.28 0.16
N VAL A 301 -3.60 16.48 -0.38
CA VAL A 301 -4.02 17.78 -0.91
C VAL A 301 -5.36 18.18 -0.35
N THR A 302 -5.42 19.35 0.28
CA THR A 302 -6.70 19.95 0.68
C THR A 302 -7.18 20.94 -0.37
N ALA A 303 -8.30 20.63 -1.02
CA ALA A 303 -8.97 21.52 -1.97
C ALA A 303 -10.45 21.65 -1.62
N LYS A 304 -10.96 22.89 -1.53
CA LYS A 304 -12.36 23.20 -1.18
C LYS A 304 -12.83 22.49 0.11
N GLY A 305 -11.96 22.41 1.12
CA GLY A 305 -12.27 21.78 2.41
C GLY A 305 -12.32 20.25 2.38
N GLN A 306 -11.91 19.60 1.28
CA GLN A 306 -11.77 18.16 1.18
C GLN A 306 -10.30 17.79 1.03
N THR A 307 -9.79 16.94 1.93
CA THR A 307 -8.48 16.33 1.79
C THR A 307 -8.56 15.14 0.85
N ARG A 308 -7.61 15.06 -0.08
CA ARG A 308 -7.44 14.03 -1.10
C ARG A 308 -6.09 13.38 -0.94
N HIS A 309 -5.97 12.13 -1.39
CA HIS A 309 -4.80 11.31 -1.10
C HIS A 309 -4.18 10.74 -2.38
N ASN A 310 -2.84 10.72 -2.44
CA ASN A 310 -2.09 10.23 -3.60
C ASN A 310 -2.55 10.86 -4.92
N VAL A 311 -2.78 12.18 -4.92
CA VAL A 311 -3.34 12.89 -6.06
C VAL A 311 -2.31 13.02 -7.14
N VAL A 312 -2.63 12.55 -8.35
CA VAL A 312 -1.72 12.67 -9.48
C VAL A 312 -1.51 14.14 -9.85
N ARG A 313 -0.24 14.53 -9.99
CA ARG A 313 0.21 15.88 -10.35
C ARG A 313 0.96 15.95 -11.67
N GLY A 314 1.50 14.83 -12.13
CA GLY A 314 2.18 14.73 -13.42
C GLY A 314 2.36 13.29 -13.82
N LYS A 315 2.50 13.04 -15.12
CA LYS A 315 2.75 11.71 -15.66
C LYS A 315 3.64 11.79 -16.90
N ALA A 316 4.62 10.91 -16.96
CA ALA A 316 5.36 10.59 -18.17
C ALA A 316 5.14 9.13 -18.53
N ARG A 317 5.17 8.87 -19.83
CA ARG A 317 5.11 7.52 -20.40
C ARG A 317 6.27 7.37 -21.38
N ILE A 318 7.16 6.43 -21.08
CA ILE A 318 8.37 6.18 -21.86
C ILE A 318 8.23 4.79 -22.49
N PRO A 319 8.19 4.66 -23.82
CA PRO A 319 8.20 3.35 -24.47
C PRO A 319 9.47 2.58 -24.10
N LEU A 320 9.32 1.31 -23.74
CA LEU A 320 10.43 0.41 -23.52
C LEU A 320 10.77 -0.32 -24.82
N THR A 321 12.05 -0.57 -25.02
CA THR A 321 12.59 -1.32 -26.14
C THR A 321 13.23 -2.63 -25.63
N ALA A 322 13.58 -3.53 -26.55
CA ALA A 322 14.28 -4.77 -26.20
C ALA A 322 15.62 -4.52 -25.47
N ASP A 323 16.23 -3.36 -25.67
CA ASP A 323 17.50 -2.96 -25.04
C ASP A 323 17.33 -2.23 -23.70
N SER A 324 16.09 -1.97 -23.27
CA SER A 324 15.84 -1.23 -22.02
C SER A 324 16.18 -2.00 -20.73
N PRO A 325 15.89 -3.31 -20.60
CA PRO A 325 16.26 -4.06 -19.40
C PRO A 325 17.77 -4.04 -19.13
N GLY A 326 18.15 -3.80 -17.88
CA GLY A 326 19.55 -3.68 -17.45
C GLY A 326 20.26 -2.40 -17.92
N GLN A 327 19.56 -1.49 -18.61
CA GLN A 327 20.07 -0.19 -19.02
C GLN A 327 19.30 0.95 -18.30
N PRO A 328 19.95 2.11 -18.06
CA PRO A 328 19.25 3.27 -17.52
C PRO A 328 18.20 3.83 -18.50
N VAL A 329 16.93 3.83 -18.10
CA VAL A 329 15.84 4.48 -18.83
C VAL A 329 15.64 5.88 -18.28
N SER A 330 15.92 6.89 -19.12
CA SER A 330 15.76 8.30 -18.74
C SER A 330 14.29 8.74 -18.84
N PHE A 331 13.87 9.61 -17.93
CA PHE A 331 12.55 10.21 -17.92
C PHE A 331 12.59 11.71 -17.63
N LEU A 332 11.59 12.42 -18.17
CA LEU A 332 11.25 13.79 -17.84
C LEU A 332 9.74 13.83 -17.63
N LEU A 333 9.31 14.34 -16.49
CA LEU A 333 7.90 14.64 -16.24
C LEU A 333 7.77 16.06 -15.69
N ARG A 334 6.62 16.66 -15.95
CA ARG A 334 6.27 18.00 -15.48
C ARG A 334 5.05 17.93 -14.59
N SER A 335 5.13 18.55 -13.42
CA SER A 335 4.01 18.74 -12.50
C SER A 335 3.07 19.83 -13.01
N ALA A 336 1.77 19.63 -12.80
CA ALA A 336 0.74 20.64 -13.05
C ALA A 336 0.94 21.88 -12.17
N THR A 337 1.35 21.66 -10.92
CA THR A 337 1.58 22.69 -9.88
C THR A 337 3.05 22.69 -9.44
N GLU A 338 3.41 23.60 -8.55
CA GLU A 338 4.68 23.46 -7.81
C GLU A 338 4.71 22.10 -7.09
N ILE A 339 5.90 21.51 -7.01
CA ILE A 339 6.11 20.20 -6.41
C ILE A 339 6.22 20.39 -4.89
N ALA A 340 5.29 19.81 -4.14
CA ALA A 340 5.26 19.87 -2.68
C ALA A 340 6.26 18.87 -2.05
N GLU A 341 6.56 19.07 -0.76
CA GLU A 341 7.52 18.24 -0.01
C GLU A 341 7.05 16.80 0.19
N ASP A 342 5.74 16.58 0.24
CA ASP A 342 5.09 15.27 0.41
C ASP A 342 4.84 14.55 -0.93
N CYS A 343 5.48 15.00 -2.02
CA CYS A 343 5.34 14.33 -3.30
C CYS A 343 6.21 13.06 -3.40
N ALA A 344 5.71 12.08 -4.14
CA ALA A 344 6.38 10.82 -4.43
C ALA A 344 6.26 10.45 -5.92
N LEU A 345 7.20 9.64 -6.41
CA LEU A 345 7.13 9.00 -7.71
C LEU A 345 6.61 7.58 -7.56
N VAL A 346 5.60 7.23 -8.36
CA VAL A 346 5.17 5.86 -8.60
C VAL A 346 5.63 5.46 -9.99
N ILE A 347 6.52 4.46 -10.06
CA ILE A 347 7.19 4.06 -11.29
C ILE A 347 6.83 2.60 -11.58
N PHE A 348 6.33 2.32 -12.78
CA PHE A 348 5.90 0.97 -13.14
C PHE A 348 5.91 0.70 -14.63
N ALA A 349 6.30 -0.52 -14.98
CA ALA A 349 6.30 -1.06 -16.32
C ALA A 349 4.97 -1.76 -16.61
N GLN A 350 4.36 -1.38 -17.73
CA GLN A 350 3.03 -1.81 -18.12
C GLN A 350 3.04 -2.22 -19.58
N THR A 351 2.59 -3.43 -19.91
CA THR A 351 2.19 -3.76 -21.28
C THR A 351 0.92 -2.96 -21.59
N MET A 352 0.91 -2.23 -22.69
CA MET A 352 -0.19 -1.33 -23.02
C MET A 352 -0.63 -1.57 -24.47
N PRO A 353 -1.66 -2.41 -24.68
CA PRO A 353 -2.29 -2.55 -26.00
C PRO A 353 -2.81 -1.21 -26.53
N ASP A 354 -2.97 -1.07 -27.85
CA ASP A 354 -3.45 0.18 -28.47
C ASP A 354 -4.86 0.56 -27.98
N ALA A 355 -5.70 -0.44 -27.72
CA ALA A 355 -7.02 -0.28 -27.12
C ALA A 355 -7.11 -1.15 -25.85
N PHE A 356 -7.70 -0.61 -24.80
CA PHE A 356 -7.87 -1.35 -23.56
C PHE A 356 -8.80 -2.56 -23.76
N ASP A 357 -8.27 -3.74 -23.49
CA ASP A 357 -8.93 -5.04 -23.65
C ASP A 357 -8.86 -5.91 -22.37
N GLY A 358 -8.42 -5.32 -21.26
CA GLY A 358 -8.16 -6.03 -20.00
C GLY A 358 -6.76 -6.62 -19.88
N HIS A 359 -5.90 -6.50 -20.89
CA HIS A 359 -4.51 -7.01 -20.88
C HIS A 359 -3.46 -5.90 -20.82
N ALA A 360 -3.81 -4.74 -20.24
CA ALA A 360 -2.86 -3.65 -20.02
C ALA A 360 -1.99 -3.91 -18.77
N THR A 361 -1.41 -5.10 -18.66
CA THR A 361 -0.80 -5.66 -17.44
C THR A 361 0.38 -4.85 -16.91
N ILE A 362 0.34 -4.52 -15.62
CA ILE A 362 1.50 -4.01 -14.87
C ILE A 362 2.35 -5.18 -14.38
N HIS A 363 3.64 -5.18 -14.72
CA HIS A 363 4.58 -6.30 -14.44
C HIS A 363 5.42 -6.09 -13.18
N GLY A 364 5.34 -4.92 -12.58
CA GLY A 364 6.14 -4.53 -11.42
C GLY A 364 6.07 -3.02 -11.24
N GLY A 365 6.29 -2.55 -10.03
CA GLY A 365 6.44 -1.12 -9.78
C GLY A 365 7.01 -0.83 -8.40
N ILE A 366 7.37 0.43 -8.19
CA ILE A 366 7.89 0.97 -6.94
C ILE A 366 7.24 2.32 -6.64
N LYS A 367 7.22 2.69 -5.36
CA LYS A 367 6.96 4.06 -4.89
C LYS A 367 8.23 4.58 -4.21
N THR A 368 8.63 5.81 -4.52
CA THR A 368 9.76 6.47 -3.87
C THR A 368 9.45 7.94 -3.58
N ASN A 369 9.82 8.42 -2.39
CA ASN A 369 9.58 9.81 -2.00
C ASN A 369 10.59 10.73 -2.68
N LEU A 370 10.15 11.93 -3.08
CA LEU A 370 11.02 12.93 -3.69
C LEU A 370 11.92 13.61 -2.65
N PHE A 371 11.36 13.86 -1.47
CA PHE A 371 12.03 14.55 -0.37
C PHE A 371 11.95 13.68 0.89
N GLY A 372 13.04 12.98 1.21
CA GLY A 372 13.14 12.08 2.36
C GLY A 372 14.26 11.05 2.17
N ASP A 373 15.17 10.95 3.16
CA ASP A 373 16.36 10.08 3.33
C ASP A 373 17.28 9.73 2.13
N ASN A 374 16.95 10.15 0.90
CA ASN A 374 17.74 9.97 -0.32
C ASN A 374 18.75 11.11 -0.57
N CYS A 375 19.05 11.91 0.46
CA CYS A 375 20.18 12.84 0.47
C CYS A 375 21.23 12.35 1.47
N LYS A 376 22.02 11.35 1.06
CA LYS A 376 23.37 11.14 1.60
C LYS A 376 24.35 10.85 0.48
#